data_AF-A0A241WI02-F1
#
_entry.id   AF-A0A241WI02-F1
#
_cell.length_a   1.000
_cell.length_b   1.000
_cell.length_c   1.000
_cell.angle_alpha   90.00
_cell.angle_beta   90.00
_cell.angle_gamma   90.00
#
_symmetry.space_group_name_H-M   'P 1'
#
loop_
_entity.id
_entity.type
_entity.pdbx_description
1 polymer ?
#
loop_
_entity_poly.entity_id
_entity_poly.type
_entity_poly.pdbx_seq_one_letter_code
_entity_poly.pdbx_strand_id
1 'polypeptide(L)'
;MKQVLKIKLANHSQFQQAWKLLIKLGYHCDNKPHTCPYIFTDKDGTLTYDFFDVEGSDGALQYFNNHTNQEVTLDDLQSMLNVQKIWTKAPSEAFHWERFPNGKCVWHCRKDGKSFDKKAPNFEIERNTLWRDAEKQKEADQMNANINKQLADLNIVLA
;
A
#
# COMPACT_ATOMS: atom_id res chain seq x y z
N MET A 1 7.99 11.89 16.41
CA MET A 1 7.41 12.81 15.41
C MET A 1 6.67 11.98 14.37
N LYS A 2 5.44 12.35 14.05
CA LYS A 2 4.64 11.73 12.99
C LYS A 2 4.97 12.37 11.64
N GLN A 3 4.57 11.69 10.56
CA GLN A 3 4.66 12.27 9.22
C GLN A 3 3.60 13.36 9.05
N VAL A 4 3.92 14.37 8.26
CA VAL A 4 3.06 15.52 8.02
C VAL A 4 2.46 15.36 6.63
N LEU A 5 1.18 15.02 6.57
CA LEU A 5 0.50 14.52 5.39
C LEU A 5 -0.68 15.44 5.02
N LYS A 6 -1.06 15.42 3.75
CA LYS A 6 -2.32 15.97 3.25
C LYS A 6 -2.98 14.95 2.33
N ILE A 7 -4.30 14.81 2.43
CA ILE A 7 -5.07 13.91 1.59
C ILE A 7 -6.32 14.61 1.06
N LYS A 8 -6.57 14.42 -0.23
CA LYS A 8 -7.78 14.86 -0.93
C LYS A 8 -8.71 13.66 -1.14
N LEU A 9 -9.98 13.85 -0.81
CA LEU A 9 -11.00 12.81 -0.75
C LEU A 9 -12.18 13.22 -1.64
N ALA A 10 -12.60 12.32 -2.52
CA ALA A 10 -13.65 12.60 -3.50
C ALA A 10 -15.07 12.45 -2.95
N ASN A 11 -15.25 11.63 -1.90
CA ASN A 11 -16.57 11.31 -1.36
C ASN A 11 -16.52 10.85 0.09
N HIS A 12 -17.71 10.73 0.70
CA HIS A 12 -17.87 10.32 2.08
C HIS A 12 -17.28 8.93 2.40
N SER A 13 -17.35 7.98 1.46
CA SER A 13 -16.78 6.63 1.66
C SER A 13 -15.26 6.69 1.77
N GLN A 14 -14.60 7.45 0.89
CA GLN A 14 -13.16 7.67 0.97
C GLN A 14 -12.78 8.36 2.28
N PHE A 15 -13.55 9.36 2.73
CA PHE A 15 -13.34 10.00 4.02
C PHE A 15 -13.39 9.00 5.18
N GLN A 16 -14.41 8.15 5.25
CA GLN A 16 -14.51 7.14 6.32
C GLN A 16 -13.33 6.16 6.31
N GLN A 17 -12.84 5.80 5.13
CA GLN A 17 -11.68 4.91 4.96
C GLN A 17 -10.39 5.60 5.42
N ALA A 18 -10.11 6.80 4.91
CA ALA A 18 -8.95 7.61 5.32
C ALA A 18 -8.93 7.82 6.83
N TRP A 19 -10.07 8.19 7.41
CA TRP A 19 -10.20 8.40 8.85
C TRP A 19 -9.82 7.15 9.64
N LYS A 20 -10.39 5.98 9.29
CA LYS A 20 -10.06 4.71 9.95
C LYS A 20 -8.59 4.36 9.84
N LEU A 21 -7.95 4.64 8.71
CA LEU A 21 -6.53 4.39 8.50
C LEU A 21 -5.65 5.32 9.33
N LEU A 22 -5.95 6.62 9.35
CA LEU A 22 -5.21 7.62 10.12
C LEU A 22 -5.28 7.33 11.64
N ILE A 23 -6.45 6.97 12.16
CA ILE A 23 -6.57 6.55 13.56
C ILE A 23 -5.74 5.30 13.85
N LYS A 24 -5.73 4.30 12.95
CA LYS A 24 -4.89 3.09 13.11
C LYS A 24 -3.39 3.39 13.04
N LEU A 25 -2.99 4.39 12.27
CA LEU A 25 -1.62 4.91 12.22
C LEU A 25 -1.24 5.70 13.49
N GLY A 26 -2.20 5.93 14.40
CA GLY A 26 -2.00 6.62 15.67
C GLY A 26 -2.04 8.14 15.54
N TYR A 27 -2.74 8.67 14.54
CA TYR A 27 -3.15 10.07 14.55
C TYR A 27 -4.43 10.24 15.38
N HIS A 28 -4.66 11.46 15.87
CA HIS A 28 -5.78 11.77 16.74
C HIS A 28 -6.44 13.09 16.35
N CYS A 29 -7.71 13.24 16.70
CA CYS A 29 -8.47 14.46 16.50
C CYS A 29 -9.51 14.54 17.61
N ASP A 30 -9.61 15.70 18.26
CA ASP A 30 -10.55 15.87 19.36
C ASP A 30 -12.00 15.80 18.87
N ASN A 31 -12.27 16.37 17.70
CA ASN A 31 -13.60 16.39 17.09
C ASN A 31 -13.56 15.79 15.69
N LYS A 32 -14.10 14.58 15.55
CA LYS A 32 -14.23 13.94 14.25
C LYS A 32 -15.26 14.71 13.38
N PRO A 33 -14.89 15.22 12.20
CA PRO A 33 -15.85 15.79 11.27
C PRO A 33 -16.78 14.71 10.70
N HIS A 34 -18.01 15.07 10.35
CA HIS A 34 -18.95 14.14 9.72
C HIS A 34 -18.47 13.72 8.31
N THR A 35 -17.98 14.68 7.52
CA THR A 35 -17.39 14.42 6.20
C THR A 35 -16.55 15.64 5.79
N CYS A 36 -15.36 15.43 5.25
CA CYS A 36 -14.55 16.51 4.69
C CYS A 36 -13.75 16.03 3.47
N PRO A 37 -13.54 16.90 2.47
CA PRO A 37 -12.75 16.58 1.29
C PRO A 37 -11.24 16.64 1.56
N TYR A 38 -10.79 17.44 2.52
CA TYR A 38 -9.38 17.63 2.81
C TYR A 38 -9.08 17.29 4.27
N ILE A 39 -8.06 16.46 4.49
CA ILE A 39 -7.52 16.16 5.83
C ILE A 39 -6.02 16.46 5.79
N PHE A 40 -5.53 17.08 6.85
CA PHE A 40 -4.13 17.37 7.08
C PHE A 40 -3.67 16.76 8.40
N THR A 41 -2.39 16.41 8.50
CA THR A 41 -1.81 15.88 9.73
C THR A 41 -0.63 16.72 10.18
N ASP A 42 -0.50 16.90 11.49
CA ASP A 42 0.59 17.65 12.11
C ASP A 42 1.67 16.74 12.73
N LYS A 43 2.82 17.32 13.09
CA LYS A 43 4.00 16.61 13.59
C LYS A 43 3.78 15.90 14.94
N ASP A 44 2.86 16.43 15.73
CA ASP A 44 2.36 15.88 17.00
C ASP A 44 1.34 14.75 16.81
N GLY A 45 0.87 14.54 15.58
CA GLY A 45 -0.11 13.53 15.23
C GLY A 45 -1.55 14.02 15.29
N THR A 46 -1.78 15.32 15.43
CA THR A 46 -3.13 15.90 15.35
C THR A 46 -3.62 15.91 13.90
N LEU A 47 -4.91 15.62 13.71
CA LEU A 47 -5.60 15.74 12.43
C LEU A 47 -6.36 17.06 12.39
N THR A 48 -6.15 17.82 11.32
CA THR A 48 -6.96 18.97 10.97
C THR A 48 -7.68 18.69 9.65
N TYR A 49 -8.75 19.43 9.38
CA TYR A 49 -9.57 19.22 8.20
C TYR A 49 -10.09 20.56 7.70
N ASP A 50 -10.39 20.60 6.40
CA ASP A 50 -11.02 21.75 5.78
C ASP A 50 -12.24 21.29 4.96
N PHE A 51 -13.28 22.11 4.97
CA PHE A 51 -14.50 21.85 4.23
C PHE A 51 -14.45 22.51 2.86
N PHE A 52 -15.25 22.00 1.93
CA PHE A 52 -15.49 22.72 0.69
C PHE A 52 -16.29 23.99 1.02
N ASP A 53 -15.89 25.13 0.48
CA ASP A 53 -16.70 26.34 0.58
C ASP A 53 -17.80 26.28 -0.50
N VAL A 54 -19.06 26.34 -0.08
CA VAL A 54 -20.23 26.16 -0.96
C VAL A 54 -20.32 27.30 -2.00
N GLU A 55 -19.59 28.40 -1.77
CA GLU A 55 -19.60 29.58 -2.63
C GLU A 55 -18.60 29.55 -3.80
N GLY A 56 -18.00 28.40 -4.14
CA GLY A 56 -17.16 28.28 -5.35
C GLY A 56 -15.85 29.09 -5.30
N SER A 57 -15.46 29.53 -4.11
CA SER A 57 -14.13 30.04 -3.83
C SER A 57 -13.16 28.86 -3.84
N ASP A 58 -12.21 28.86 -4.78
CA ASP A 58 -11.12 27.90 -4.85
C ASP A 58 -10.19 27.93 -3.62
N GLY A 59 -10.48 28.72 -2.57
CA GLY A 59 -9.60 28.93 -1.42
C GLY A 59 -9.13 27.66 -0.71
N ALA A 60 -10.04 26.70 -0.45
CA ALA A 60 -9.67 25.43 0.19
C ALA A 60 -8.81 24.54 -0.73
N LEU A 61 -9.10 24.53 -2.03
CA LEU A 61 -8.31 23.80 -3.03
C LEU A 61 -6.94 24.45 -3.23
N GLN A 62 -6.89 25.78 -3.29
CA GLN A 62 -5.67 26.57 -3.38
C GLN A 62 -4.80 26.38 -2.14
N TYR A 63 -5.41 26.40 -0.94
CA TYR A 63 -4.73 26.09 0.30
C TYR A 63 -4.15 24.67 0.26
N PHE A 64 -4.94 23.66 -0.12
CA PHE A 64 -4.47 22.29 -0.27
C PHE A 64 -3.28 22.19 -1.23
N ASN A 65 -3.38 22.79 -2.41
CA ASN A 65 -2.33 22.76 -3.43
C ASN A 65 -1.04 23.43 -2.94
N ASN A 66 -1.16 24.57 -2.25
CA ASN A 66 -0.02 25.34 -1.74
C ASN A 66 0.55 24.78 -0.42
N HIS A 67 -0.17 23.88 0.25
CA HIS A 67 0.27 23.34 1.53
C HIS A 67 1.54 22.49 1.37
N THR A 68 2.48 22.69 2.30
CA THR A 68 3.79 22.01 2.31
C THR A 68 3.75 20.54 2.74
N ASN A 69 2.59 20.03 3.16
CA ASN A 69 2.46 18.66 3.65
C ASN A 69 2.60 17.69 2.49
N GLN A 70 3.12 16.50 2.77
CA GLN A 70 3.26 15.46 1.75
C GLN A 70 1.87 14.99 1.32
N GLU A 71 1.57 15.10 0.03
CA GLU A 71 0.34 14.56 -0.53
C GLU A 71 0.39 13.03 -0.57
N VAL A 72 -0.68 12.41 -0.08
CA VAL A 72 -0.82 10.95 -0.04
C VAL A 72 -2.21 10.52 -0.47
N THR A 73 -2.28 9.31 -1.01
CA THR A 73 -3.52 8.63 -1.39
C THR A 73 -3.99 7.68 -0.29
N LEU A 74 -5.20 7.11 -0.44
CA LEU A 74 -5.69 6.04 0.44
C LEU A 74 -4.78 4.81 0.40
N ASP A 75 -4.25 4.47 -0.77
CA ASP A 75 -3.35 3.32 -0.95
C ASP A 75 -2.01 3.53 -0.23
N ASP A 76 -1.52 4.78 -0.21
CA ASP A 76 -0.32 5.14 0.55
C ASP A 76 -0.56 4.97 2.05
N LEU A 77 -1.69 5.45 2.59
CA LEU A 77 -2.05 5.27 4.00
C LEU A 77 -2.18 3.79 4.37
N GLN A 78 -2.78 2.99 3.49
CA GLN A 78 -2.90 1.55 3.67
C GLN A 78 -1.53 0.86 3.65
N SER A 79 -0.63 1.28 2.75
CA SER A 79 0.74 0.80 2.66
C SER A 79 1.56 1.15 3.90
N MET A 80 1.45 2.38 4.41
CA MET A 80 2.08 2.80 5.67
C MET A 80 1.63 1.94 6.85
N LEU A 81 0.33 1.66 6.95
CA LEU A 81 -0.21 0.81 8.01
C LEU A 81 0.31 -0.63 7.90
N ASN A 82 0.42 -1.15 6.69
CA ASN A 82 0.96 -2.48 6.44
C ASN A 82 2.43 -2.57 6.83
N VAL A 83 3.24 -1.57 6.48
CA VAL A 83 4.64 -1.48 6.93
C VAL A 83 4.71 -1.44 8.45
N GLN A 84 3.88 -0.62 9.11
CA GLN A 84 3.84 -0.56 10.57
C GLN A 84 3.53 -1.93 11.20
N LYS A 85 2.56 -2.69 10.65
CA LYS A 85 2.24 -4.06 11.10
C LYS A 85 3.35 -5.08 10.86
N ILE A 86 4.20 -4.88 9.86
CA ILE A 86 5.38 -5.72 9.64
C ILE A 86 6.39 -5.46 10.77
N TRP A 87 6.63 -4.18 11.07
CA TRP A 87 7.57 -3.78 12.12
C TRP A 87 7.11 -4.17 13.54
N THR A 88 5.81 -4.29 13.83
CA THR A 88 5.35 -4.81 15.13
C THR A 88 5.75 -6.26 15.38
N LYS A 89 6.06 -7.03 14.33
CA LYS A 89 6.54 -8.42 14.43
C LYS A 89 8.07 -8.51 14.37
N ALA A 90 8.76 -7.40 14.14
CA ALA A 90 10.20 -7.38 13.96
C ALA A 90 10.93 -7.72 15.26
N PRO A 91 12.03 -8.49 15.20
CA PRO A 91 12.88 -8.72 16.36
C PRO A 91 13.54 -7.40 16.79
N SER A 92 13.89 -7.28 18.06
CA SER A 92 14.55 -6.08 18.61
C SER A 92 15.89 -5.75 17.94
N GLU A 93 16.52 -6.75 17.31
CA GLU A 93 17.78 -6.60 16.59
C GLU A 93 17.60 -6.10 15.15
N ALA A 94 16.38 -6.04 14.63
CA ALA A 94 16.10 -5.61 13.26
C ALA A 94 16.29 -4.10 13.10
N PHE A 95 17.06 -3.70 12.09
CA PHE A 95 17.26 -2.30 11.74
C PHE A 95 16.78 -1.96 10.32
N HIS A 96 16.70 -2.95 9.44
CA HIS A 96 16.20 -2.76 8.08
C HIS A 96 15.27 -3.91 7.67
N TRP A 97 14.29 -3.59 6.83
CA TRP A 97 13.39 -4.57 6.22
C TRP A 97 13.50 -4.44 4.71
N GLU A 98 13.82 -5.54 4.04
CA GLU A 98 13.95 -5.60 2.60
C GLU A 98 12.98 -6.63 2.02
N ARG A 99 12.39 -6.29 0.87
CA ARG A 99 11.58 -7.17 0.07
C ARG A 99 12.31 -7.52 -1.22
N PHE A 100 12.55 -8.81 -1.42
CA PHE A 100 13.17 -9.30 -2.65
C PHE A 100 12.14 -9.43 -3.80
N PRO A 101 12.59 -9.35 -5.07
CA PRO A 101 11.74 -9.52 -6.26
C PRO A 101 10.98 -10.87 -6.30
N ASN A 102 11.55 -11.90 -5.67
CA ASN A 102 10.93 -13.23 -5.56
C ASN A 102 9.76 -13.28 -4.55
N GLY A 103 9.45 -12.17 -3.87
CA GLY A 103 8.38 -12.06 -2.86
C GLY A 103 8.83 -12.44 -1.45
N LYS A 104 10.08 -12.89 -1.25
CA LYS A 104 10.63 -13.13 0.09
C LYS A 104 10.90 -11.80 0.77
N CYS A 105 10.55 -11.73 2.06
CA CYS A 105 10.83 -10.56 2.88
C CYS A 105 11.79 -10.95 4.00
N VAL A 106 12.79 -10.10 4.28
CA VAL A 106 13.79 -10.32 5.33
C VAL A 106 13.92 -9.09 6.23
N TRP A 107 14.25 -9.35 7.49
CA TRP A 107 14.75 -8.34 8.40
C TRP A 107 16.26 -8.47 8.50
N HIS A 108 16.98 -7.41 8.17
CA HIS A 108 18.39 -7.30 8.49
C HIS A 108 18.52 -6.93 9.95
N CYS A 109 19.18 -7.80 10.69
CA CYS A 109 19.39 -7.67 12.12
C CYS A 109 20.85 -7.40 12.41
N ARG A 110 21.12 -6.65 13.48
CA ARG A 110 22.48 -6.42 13.98
C ARG A 110 22.54 -6.76 15.47
N LYS A 111 23.43 -7.67 15.85
CA LYS A 111 23.68 -8.04 17.24
C LYS A 111 25.17 -8.22 17.46
N ASP A 112 25.70 -7.63 18.53
CA ASP A 112 27.11 -7.77 18.94
C ASP A 112 28.10 -7.50 17.79
N GLY A 113 27.82 -6.48 16.98
CA GLY A 113 28.63 -6.07 15.83
C GLY A 113 28.49 -6.94 14.57
N LYS A 114 27.77 -8.07 14.63
CA LYS A 114 27.51 -8.95 13.48
C LYS A 114 26.15 -8.68 12.86
N SER A 115 26.11 -8.66 11.52
CA SER A 115 24.87 -8.55 10.74
C SER A 115 24.40 -9.94 10.33
N PHE A 116 23.11 -10.22 10.47
CA PHE A 116 22.48 -11.45 10.00
C PHE A 116 21.03 -11.19 9.59
N ASP A 117 20.49 -12.07 8.73
CA ASP A 117 19.14 -11.91 8.19
C ASP A 117 18.17 -12.88 8.89
N LYS A 118 16.99 -12.36 9.27
CA LYS A 118 15.86 -13.17 9.76
C LYS A 118 14.71 -13.10 8.76
N LYS A 119 13.97 -14.20 8.63
CA LYS A 119 12.77 -14.25 7.77
C LYS A 119 11.69 -13.31 8.33
N ALA A 120 11.24 -12.35 7.52
CA ALA A 120 10.10 -11.50 7.83
C ALA A 120 8.81 -12.12 7.26
N PRO A 121 7.61 -11.70 7.74
CA PRO A 121 6.34 -12.05 7.12
C PRO A 121 6.36 -11.67 5.64
N ASN A 122 5.95 -12.60 4.76
CA ASN A 122 5.84 -12.30 3.35
C ASN A 122 4.74 -11.25 3.14
N PHE A 123 5.07 -10.21 2.37
CA PHE A 123 4.09 -9.23 1.95
C PHE A 123 3.41 -9.73 0.68
N GLU A 124 2.22 -10.31 0.84
CA GLU A 124 1.31 -10.58 -0.27
C GLU A 124 0.74 -9.25 -0.75
N ILE A 125 1.43 -8.64 -1.71
CA ILE A 125 0.71 -7.80 -2.66
C ILE A 125 0.04 -8.78 -3.59
N GLU A 126 -1.25 -8.62 -3.86
CA GLU A 126 -1.84 -9.17 -5.08
C GLU A 126 -0.82 -8.88 -6.17
N ARG A 127 -0.18 -9.94 -6.68
CA ARG A 127 0.71 -9.78 -7.80
C ARG A 127 -0.20 -9.21 -8.88
N ASN A 128 -0.11 -7.91 -9.13
CA ASN A 128 -0.38 -7.34 -10.43
C ASN A 128 0.68 -7.94 -11.34
N THR A 129 0.58 -9.24 -11.61
CA THR A 129 1.12 -9.88 -12.78
C THR A 129 0.37 -9.28 -13.94
N LEU A 130 0.74 -8.03 -14.28
CA LEU A 130 0.61 -7.47 -15.62
C LEU A 130 1.11 -8.48 -16.68
N TRP A 131 1.91 -9.47 -16.26
CA TRP A 131 2.54 -10.49 -17.08
C TRP A 131 1.92 -11.89 -17.04
N ARG A 132 0.79 -12.14 -16.34
CA ARG A 132 0.05 -13.41 -16.44
C ARG A 132 -1.44 -13.17 -16.20
N ASP A 133 -2.13 -12.85 -17.28
CA ASP A 133 -3.59 -12.94 -17.36
C ASP A 133 -3.98 -14.42 -17.19
N ALA A 134 -4.77 -14.71 -16.16
CA ALA A 134 -5.16 -16.07 -15.79
C ALA A 134 -6.00 -16.75 -16.89
N GLU A 135 -6.78 -15.97 -17.65
CA GLU A 135 -7.56 -16.50 -18.75
C GLU A 135 -6.65 -16.88 -19.93
N LYS A 136 -5.71 -16.01 -20.29
CA LYS A 136 -4.74 -16.31 -21.36
C LYS A 136 -3.82 -17.47 -21.03
N GLN A 137 -3.47 -17.66 -19.75
CA GLN A 137 -2.71 -18.83 -19.33
C GLN A 137 -3.52 -20.12 -19.54
N LYS A 138 -4.81 -20.11 -19.19
CA LYS A 138 -5.70 -21.26 -19.37
C LYS A 138 -5.91 -21.59 -20.85
N GLU A 139 -6.03 -20.58 -21.71
CA GLU A 139 -6.08 -20.75 -23.16
C GLU A 139 -4.79 -21.35 -23.72
N ALA A 140 -3.63 -20.84 -23.30
CA ALA A 140 -2.33 -21.37 -23.72
C ALA A 140 -2.13 -22.82 -23.26
N ASP A 141 -2.53 -23.15 -22.02
CA ASP A 141 -2.44 -24.50 -21.48
C ASP A 141 -3.36 -25.47 -22.24
N GLN A 142 -4.58 -25.04 -22.60
CA GLN A 142 -5.48 -25.82 -23.45
C GLN A 142 -4.95 -26.01 -24.87
N MET A 143 -4.37 -24.96 -25.46
CA MET A 143 -3.78 -25.03 -26.79
C MET A 143 -2.59 -25.99 -26.82
N ASN A 144 -1.71 -25.93 -25.84
CA ASN A 144 -0.58 -26.84 -25.68
C ASN A 144 -1.03 -28.29 -25.45
N ALA A 145 -2.07 -28.51 -24.64
CA ALA A 145 -2.64 -29.84 -24.45
C ALA A 145 -3.20 -30.42 -25.76
N ASN A 146 -3.85 -29.59 -26.57
CA ASN A 146 -4.40 -30.02 -27.87
C ASN A 146 -3.29 -30.30 -28.90
N ILE A 147 -2.25 -29.47 -28.95
CA ILE A 147 -1.06 -29.68 -29.79
C ILE A 147 -0.36 -30.98 -29.40
N ASN A 148 -0.14 -31.22 -28.10
CA ASN A 148 0.49 -32.44 -27.62
C ASN A 148 -0.35 -33.69 -27.93
N LYS A 149 -1.68 -33.58 -27.89
CA LYS A 149 -2.58 -34.66 -28.30
C LYS A 149 -2.46 -34.95 -29.80
N GLN A 150 -2.47 -33.91 -30.65
CA GLN A 150 -2.28 -34.07 -32.09
C GLN A 150 -0.92 -34.65 -32.44
N LEU A 151 0.15 -34.24 -31.75
CA LEU A 151 1.50 -34.78 -31.94
C LEU A 151 1.59 -36.25 -31.50
N ALA A 152 0.93 -36.61 -30.40
CA ALA A 152 0.83 -38.00 -29.96
C ALA A 152 0.05 -38.88 -30.96
N ASP A 153 -1.06 -38.37 -31.49
CA ASP A 153 -1.85 -39.06 -32.54
C ASP A 153 -1.04 -39.23 -33.84
N LEU A 154 -0.13 -38.30 -34.13
CA LEU A 154 0.79 -38.35 -35.27
C LEU A 154 2.10 -39.10 -34.99
N ASN A 155 2.29 -39.60 -33.76
CA ASN A 155 3.50 -40.30 -33.30
C ASN A 155 4.81 -39.48 -33.48
N ILE A 156 4.70 -38.14 -33.39
CA ILE A 156 5.83 -37.20 -33.51
C ILE A 156 6.27 -36.81 -32.10
N VAL A 157 7.52 -37.12 -31.75
CA VAL A 157 8.17 -36.63 -30.53
C VAL A 157 8.99 -35.40 -30.89
N LEU A 158 8.61 -34.24 -30.35
CA LEU A 158 9.45 -33.04 -30.40
C LEU A 158 10.54 -33.18 -29.32
N ALA A 159 11.81 -33.19 -29.75
CA ALA A 159 12.99 -33.16 -28.88
C ALA A 159 13.33 -31.74 -28.40
#